data_AF-A0A842N2J1-F1
#
_entry.id   AF-A0A842N2J1-F1
#
_cell.length_a   1.000
_cell.length_b   1.000
_cell.length_c   1.000
_cell.angle_alpha   90.00
_cell.angle_beta   90.00
_cell.angle_gamma   90.00
#
_symmetry.space_group_name_H-M   'P 1'
#
loop_
_entity.id
_entity.type
_entity.pdbx_description
1 polymer ?
#
loop_
_entity_poly.entity_id
_entity_poly.type
_entity_poly.pdbx_seq_one_letter_code
_entity_poly.pdbx_strand_id
1 'polypeptide(L)'
;MNKGLALQVLALVVIVGFLCFAGGYYLAGGMAKQTEQYTYGENIKVRVKIADLGIDKEVVLYKGMTPFDALLKVASMRTEFYESFGASIVTEIGGLQQSWGYRVNGIEPNVGMQDYQLRDGDLLELVKLVY
;
A
#
# COMPACT_ATOMS: atom_id res chain seq x y z
N MET A 1 38.11 -34.36 -21.67
CA MET A 1 36.96 -33.43 -21.71
C MET A 1 37.03 -32.65 -23.02
N ASN A 2 36.06 -32.84 -23.92
CA ASN A 2 36.11 -32.30 -25.29
C ASN A 2 35.72 -30.82 -25.28
N LYS A 3 36.63 -29.91 -25.63
CA LYS A 3 36.46 -28.44 -25.46
C LYS A 3 35.22 -27.91 -26.18
N GLY A 4 34.79 -28.55 -27.28
CA GLY A 4 33.57 -28.20 -28.00
C GLY A 4 32.26 -28.54 -27.27
N LEU A 5 32.23 -29.64 -26.51
CA LEU A 5 31.05 -30.05 -25.74
C LEU A 5 30.81 -29.11 -24.55
N ALA A 6 31.88 -28.70 -23.87
CA ALA A 6 31.81 -27.74 -22.78
C ALA A 6 31.32 -26.36 -23.24
N LEU A 7 31.73 -25.92 -24.44
CA LEU A 7 31.32 -24.63 -25.01
C LEU A 7 29.84 -24.61 -25.41
N GLN A 8 29.31 -25.72 -25.94
CA GLN A 8 27.90 -25.84 -26.31
C GLN A 8 26.97 -25.89 -25.09
N VAL A 9 27.37 -26.60 -24.03
CA VAL A 9 26.60 -26.65 -22.78
C VAL A 9 26.58 -25.28 -22.11
N LEU A 10 27.71 -24.55 -22.10
CA LEU A 10 27.77 -23.19 -21.57
C LEU A 10 26.84 -22.23 -22.34
N ALA A 11 26.86 -22.30 -23.67
CA ALA A 11 25.99 -21.47 -24.51
C ALA A 11 24.49 -21.73 -24.24
N LEU A 12 24.12 -23.00 -24.06
CA LEU A 12 22.73 -23.39 -23.81
C LEU A 12 22.23 -22.91 -22.43
N VAL A 13 23.08 -22.97 -21.40
CA VAL A 13 22.74 -22.45 -20.05
C VAL A 13 22.56 -20.93 -20.07
N VAL A 14 23.39 -20.19 -20.80
CA VAL A 14 23.26 -18.72 -20.91
C VAL A 14 21.97 -18.33 -21.64
N ILE A 15 21.62 -19.03 -22.73
CA ILE A 15 20.40 -18.74 -23.52
C ILE A 15 19.13 -19.05 -22.70
N VAL A 16 19.10 -20.20 -22.02
CA VAL A 16 17.95 -20.58 -21.17
C VAL A 16 17.83 -19.63 -19.96
N GLY A 17 18.95 -19.24 -19.36
CA GLY A 17 18.97 -18.25 -18.28
C GLY A 17 18.39 -16.89 -18.71
N PHE A 18 18.77 -16.41 -19.89
CA PHE A 18 18.25 -15.15 -20.44
C PHE A 18 16.76 -15.23 -20.80
N LEU A 19 16.28 -16.35 -21.35
CA LEU A 19 14.87 -16.53 -21.70
C LEU A 19 13.96 -16.61 -20.47
N CYS A 20 14.39 -17.26 -19.40
CA CYS A 20 13.64 -17.30 -18.14
C CYS A 20 13.59 -15.93 -17.45
N PHE A 21 14.71 -15.20 -17.42
CA PHE A 21 14.74 -13.86 -16.82
C PHE A 21 13.94 -12.84 -17.64
N ALA A 22 14.06 -12.83 -18.97
CA ALA A 22 13.31 -11.89 -19.82
C ALA A 22 11.81 -12.22 -19.86
N GLY A 23 11.43 -13.49 -19.97
CA GLY A 23 10.03 -13.92 -19.99
C GLY A 23 9.30 -13.63 -18.68
N GLY A 24 9.94 -13.94 -17.55
CA GLY A 24 9.41 -13.59 -16.23
C GLY A 24 9.31 -12.07 -16.01
N TYR A 25 10.31 -11.32 -16.47
CA TYR A 25 10.33 -9.86 -16.37
C TYR A 25 9.21 -9.18 -17.18
N TYR A 26 8.91 -9.68 -18.39
CA TYR A 26 7.83 -9.15 -19.22
C TYR A 26 6.44 -9.51 -18.68
N LEU A 27 6.24 -10.77 -18.22
CA LEU A 27 4.97 -11.23 -17.64
C LEU A 27 4.67 -10.58 -16.29
N ALA A 28 5.70 -10.27 -15.50
CA ALA A 28 5.57 -9.53 -14.25
C ALA A 28 5.33 -8.02 -14.44
N GLY A 29 5.24 -7.52 -15.68
CA GLY A 29 4.90 -6.13 -15.98
C GLY A 29 6.09 -5.18 -16.17
N GLY A 30 7.31 -5.70 -16.31
CA GLY A 30 8.53 -4.96 -16.64
C GLY A 30 8.81 -3.73 -15.75
N MET A 31 9.62 -2.79 -16.26
CA MET A 31 9.88 -1.51 -15.57
C MET A 31 8.60 -0.71 -15.30
N ALA A 32 7.52 -0.92 -16.05
CA ALA A 32 6.27 -0.17 -15.89
C ALA A 32 5.62 -0.40 -14.51
N LYS A 33 5.51 -1.65 -14.05
CA LYS A 33 4.94 -1.94 -12.72
C LYS A 33 5.81 -1.50 -11.56
N GLN A 34 7.15 -1.51 -11.71
CA GLN A 34 8.04 -0.92 -10.70
C GLN A 34 7.96 0.61 -10.69
N THR A 35 7.80 1.27 -11.84
CA THR A 35 7.78 2.74 -11.89
C THR A 35 6.50 3.30 -11.28
N GLU A 36 5.36 2.62 -11.41
CA GLU A 36 4.10 3.00 -10.74
C GLU A 36 4.18 2.86 -9.22
N GLN A 37 4.97 1.92 -8.71
CA GLN A 37 5.07 1.60 -7.29
C GLN A 37 6.07 2.51 -6.51
N TYR A 38 6.91 3.31 -7.20
CA TYR A 38 7.98 4.10 -6.57
C TYR A 38 8.11 5.55 -7.04
N THR A 39 7.05 6.20 -7.55
CA THR A 39 7.11 7.67 -7.73
C THR A 39 6.91 8.38 -6.37
N TYR A 40 7.88 8.22 -5.47
CA TYR A 40 7.99 8.98 -4.22
C TYR A 40 8.30 10.43 -4.59
N GLY A 41 7.28 11.29 -4.66
CA GLY A 41 7.45 12.71 -5.02
C GLY A 41 6.25 13.37 -5.69
N GLU A 42 5.26 12.60 -6.14
CA GLU A 42 4.00 13.18 -6.64
C GLU A 42 3.07 13.44 -5.46
N ASN A 43 2.64 14.70 -5.32
CA ASN A 43 1.67 15.10 -4.31
C ASN A 43 0.27 14.63 -4.74
N ILE A 44 -0.35 13.78 -3.93
CA ILE A 44 -1.73 13.36 -4.08
C ILE A 44 -2.62 14.14 -3.11
N LYS A 45 -3.84 14.44 -3.53
CA LYS A 45 -4.88 15.05 -2.72
C LYS A 45 -5.88 13.98 -2.32
N VAL A 46 -6.04 13.80 -1.02
CA VAL A 46 -6.97 12.82 -0.45
C VAL A 46 -7.94 13.56 0.45
N ARG A 47 -9.23 13.30 0.30
CA ARG A 47 -10.24 13.85 1.20
C ARG A 47 -10.42 12.89 2.37
N VAL A 48 -10.16 13.36 3.58
CA VAL A 48 -10.32 12.60 4.82
C VAL A 48 -11.58 13.07 5.52
N LYS A 49 -12.49 12.12 5.73
CA LYS A 49 -13.77 12.33 6.36
C LYS A 49 -13.92 11.45 7.59
N ILE A 50 -14.23 12.06 8.73
CA ILE A 50 -14.47 11.37 9.99
C ILE A 50 -15.85 11.81 10.47
N ALA A 51 -16.86 10.98 10.20
CA ALA A 51 -18.25 11.33 10.46
C ALA A 51 -18.50 11.63 11.95
N ASP A 52 -17.95 10.82 12.85
CA ASP A 52 -18.10 10.97 14.31
C ASP A 52 -17.45 12.25 14.87
N LEU A 53 -16.44 12.80 14.21
CA LEU A 53 -15.77 14.04 14.62
C LEU A 53 -16.22 15.26 13.80
N GLY A 54 -17.11 15.06 12.81
CA GLY A 54 -17.49 16.12 11.86
C GLY A 54 -16.32 16.67 11.05
N ILE A 55 -15.25 15.88 10.86
CA ILE A 55 -14.08 16.30 10.10
C ILE A 55 -14.30 15.95 8.64
N ASP A 56 -14.17 16.94 7.76
CA ASP A 56 -14.05 16.76 6.31
C ASP A 56 -12.96 17.71 5.82
N LYS A 57 -11.78 17.15 5.54
CA LYS A 57 -10.60 17.92 5.15
C LYS A 57 -9.87 17.25 4.01
N GLU A 58 -9.48 18.04 3.03
CA GLU A 58 -8.54 17.62 2.00
C GLU A 58 -7.11 17.76 2.51
N VAL A 59 -6.34 16.68 2.43
CA VAL A 59 -4.93 16.65 2.80
C VAL A 59 -4.06 16.31 1.60
N VAL A 60 -2.91 16.96 1.54
CA VAL A 60 -1.88 16.66 0.55
C VAL A 60 -0.91 15.65 1.14
N LEU A 61 -0.81 14.51 0.47
CA LEU A 61 0.04 13.37 0.82
C LEU A 61 0.99 13.09 -0.34
N TYR A 62 1.99 12.27 -0.09
CA TYR A 62 2.83 11.74 -1.16
C TYR A 62 2.23 10.45 -1.69
N LYS A 63 2.38 10.22 -2.99
CA LYS A 63 1.99 8.95 -3.62
C LYS A 63 2.65 7.77 -2.89
N GLY A 64 1.86 6.75 -2.59
CA GLY A 64 2.29 5.59 -1.81
C GLY A 64 2.12 5.74 -0.29
N MET A 65 1.67 6.91 0.19
CA MET A 65 1.23 7.06 1.58
C MET A 65 -0.04 6.27 1.86
N THR A 66 -0.20 5.94 3.14
CA THR A 66 -1.26 5.08 3.62
C THR A 66 -2.41 5.89 4.23
N PRO A 67 -3.62 5.32 4.37
CA PRO A 67 -4.69 5.89 5.19
C PRO A 67 -4.22 6.27 6.61
N PHE A 68 -3.30 5.50 7.17
CA PHE A 68 -2.69 5.79 8.46
C PHE A 68 -1.93 7.12 8.44
N ASP A 69 -1.08 7.35 7.43
CA ASP A 69 -0.34 8.61 7.26
C ASP A 69 -1.26 9.81 7.06
N ALA A 70 -2.34 9.61 6.28
CA ALA A 70 -3.36 10.62 6.06
C ALA A 70 -4.00 11.06 7.39
N LEU A 71 -4.35 10.08 8.21
CA LEU A 71 -5.00 10.31 9.49
C LEU A 71 -4.06 11.03 10.47
N LEU A 72 -2.78 10.65 10.54
CA LEU A 72 -1.78 11.33 11.38
C LEU A 72 -1.64 12.82 11.08
N LYS A 73 -1.87 13.24 9.83
CA LYS A 73 -1.86 14.66 9.45
C LYS A 73 -3.12 15.41 9.86
N VAL A 74 -4.25 14.72 9.97
CA VAL A 74 -5.55 15.31 10.25
C VAL A 74 -5.81 15.39 11.75
N ALA A 75 -5.52 14.30 12.47
CA ALA A 75 -5.81 14.14 13.88
C ALA A 75 -4.75 13.26 14.55
N SER A 76 -4.50 13.52 15.84
CA SER A 76 -3.74 12.61 16.68
C SER A 76 -4.54 11.32 16.87
N MET A 77 -3.91 10.16 16.67
CA MET A 77 -4.52 8.86 16.91
C MET A 77 -3.71 8.02 17.88
N ARG A 78 -4.37 7.08 18.54
CA ARG A 78 -3.76 6.02 19.34
C ARG A 78 -4.08 4.68 18.72
N THR A 79 -3.06 3.85 18.56
CA THR A 79 -3.20 2.45 18.17
C THR A 79 -2.83 1.56 19.34
N GLU A 80 -3.57 0.47 19.50
CA GLU A 80 -3.18 -0.64 20.36
C GLU A 80 -2.86 -1.85 19.49
N PHE A 81 -1.70 -2.46 19.76
CA PHE A 81 -1.29 -3.68 19.10
C PHE A 81 -1.92 -4.86 19.82
N TYR A 82 -2.74 -5.64 19.09
CA TYR A 82 -3.32 -6.86 19.61
C TYR A 82 -2.52 -8.06 19.11
N GLU A 83 -1.71 -8.65 20.00
CA GLU A 83 -0.90 -9.85 19.69
C GLU A 83 -1.75 -10.98 19.12
N SER A 84 -2.99 -11.14 19.57
CA SER A 84 -3.92 -12.19 19.11
C SER A 84 -4.29 -12.07 17.64
N PHE A 85 -4.25 -10.87 17.05
CA PHE A 85 -4.59 -10.62 15.65
C PHE A 85 -3.36 -10.25 14.80
N GLY A 86 -2.18 -10.11 15.43
CA GLY A 86 -0.96 -9.66 14.76
C GLY A 86 -1.09 -8.29 14.09
N ALA A 87 -2.06 -7.47 14.53
CA ALA A 87 -2.44 -6.23 13.88
C ALA A 87 -2.68 -5.10 14.88
N SER A 88 -2.35 -3.88 14.46
CA SER A 88 -2.61 -2.66 15.20
C SER A 88 -4.01 -2.15 14.88
N ILE A 89 -4.86 -2.00 15.89
CA ILE A 89 -6.18 -1.40 15.75
C ILE A 89 -6.10 0.04 16.23
N VAL A 90 -6.67 0.97 15.47
CA VAL A 90 -6.83 2.36 15.90
C VAL A 90 -7.93 2.40 16.96
N THR A 91 -7.54 2.66 18.21
CA THR A 91 -8.42 2.67 19.38
C THR A 91 -8.85 4.07 19.79
N GLU A 92 -8.17 5.11 19.31
CA GLU A 92 -8.51 6.50 19.61
C GLU A 92 -8.18 7.40 18.42
N ILE A 93 -9.06 8.34 18.08
CA ILE A 93 -8.79 9.40 17.10
C ILE A 93 -9.30 10.72 17.66
N GLY A 94 -8.44 11.74 17.73
CA GLY A 94 -8.81 13.08 18.17
C GLY A 94 -9.39 13.14 19.59
N GLY A 95 -9.04 12.19 20.46
CA GLY A 95 -9.59 12.04 21.81
C GLY A 95 -10.88 11.21 21.90
N LEU A 96 -11.39 10.67 20.79
CA LEU A 96 -12.53 9.77 20.77
C LEU A 96 -12.05 8.31 20.77
N GLN A 97 -12.22 7.64 21.91
CA GLN A 97 -11.82 6.24 22.10
C GLN A 97 -12.89 5.29 21.54
N GLN A 98 -12.61 4.68 20.39
CA GLN A 98 -13.44 3.67 19.76
C GLN A 98 -12.63 2.83 18.77
N SER A 99 -13.13 1.66 18.40
CA SER A 99 -12.54 0.87 17.32
C SER A 99 -12.88 1.52 15.99
N TRP A 100 -11.86 1.97 15.26
CA TRP A 100 -12.04 2.63 13.97
C TRP A 100 -11.74 1.69 12.81
N GLY A 101 -12.64 1.70 11.84
CA GLY A 101 -12.49 1.12 10.52
C GLY A 101 -12.33 2.23 9.50
N TYR A 102 -11.97 1.86 8.28
CA TYR A 102 -11.81 2.80 7.19
C TYR A 102 -12.44 2.28 5.90
N ARG A 103 -12.88 3.22 5.08
CA ARG A 103 -13.39 3.02 3.74
C ARG A 103 -12.65 3.93 2.80
N VAL A 104 -12.31 3.43 1.63
CA VAL A 104 -11.73 4.24 0.56
C VAL A 104 -12.72 4.23 -0.60
N ASN A 105 -13.19 5.42 -0.99
CA ASN A 105 -14.20 5.60 -2.03
C ASN A 105 -15.48 4.78 -1.76
N GLY A 106 -15.87 4.66 -0.47
CA GLY A 106 -17.03 3.88 -0.03
C GLY A 106 -16.81 2.37 0.10
N ILE A 107 -15.63 1.86 -0.27
CA ILE A 107 -15.28 0.43 -0.20
C ILE A 107 -14.42 0.16 1.04
N GLU A 108 -14.75 -0.86 1.82
CA GLU A 108 -13.92 -1.37 2.92
C GLU A 108 -12.82 -2.28 2.36
N PRO A 109 -11.54 -1.88 2.41
CA PRO A 109 -10.48 -2.72 1.88
C PRO A 109 -10.22 -3.92 2.79
N ASN A 110 -9.90 -5.08 2.21
CA ASN A 110 -9.53 -6.30 2.94
C ASN A 110 -8.08 -6.27 3.51
N VAL A 111 -7.50 -5.08 3.63
CA VAL A 111 -6.13 -4.87 4.12
C VAL A 111 -6.18 -3.84 5.25
N GLY A 112 -5.14 -3.78 6.09
CA GLY A 112 -5.07 -2.79 7.16
C GLY A 112 -4.85 -1.37 6.63
N MET A 113 -5.19 -0.36 7.44
CA MET A 113 -4.91 1.06 7.14
C MET A 113 -3.44 1.35 6.86
N GLN A 114 -2.54 0.50 7.35
CA GLN A 114 -1.08 0.60 7.19
C GLN A 114 -0.58 -0.05 5.88
N ASP A 115 -1.39 -0.91 5.25
CA ASP A 115 -1.00 -1.68 4.06
C ASP A 115 -1.67 -1.14 2.79
N TYR A 116 -2.77 -0.39 2.94
CA TYR A 116 -3.44 0.26 1.82
C TYR A 116 -2.66 1.46 1.31
N GLN A 117 -2.55 1.59 -0.03
CA GLN A 117 -1.90 2.74 -0.67
C GLN A 117 -2.96 3.68 -1.26
N LEU A 118 -2.98 4.92 -0.77
CA LEU A 118 -3.87 5.95 -1.28
C LEU A 118 -3.46 6.45 -2.66
N ARG A 119 -4.47 6.86 -3.43
CA ARG A 119 -4.35 7.44 -4.76
C ARG A 119 -4.90 8.87 -4.77
N ASP A 120 -4.49 9.62 -5.78
CA ASP A 120 -4.98 10.98 -5.98
C ASP A 120 -6.50 10.99 -6.21
N GLY A 121 -7.20 11.87 -5.50
CA GLY A 121 -8.66 11.97 -5.53
C GLY A 121 -9.40 10.98 -4.63
N ASP A 122 -8.70 10.13 -3.87
CA ASP A 122 -9.37 9.18 -2.96
C ASP A 122 -10.13 9.90 -1.84
N LEU A 123 -11.30 9.34 -1.51
CA LEU A 123 -12.09 9.68 -0.34
C LEU A 123 -11.85 8.63 0.75
N LEU A 124 -11.11 9.01 1.79
CA LEU A 124 -10.92 8.21 2.98
C LEU A 124 -12.02 8.55 4.00
N GLU A 125 -12.88 7.58 4.32
CA GLU A 125 -13.91 7.71 5.34
C GLU A 125 -13.59 6.82 6.54
N LEU A 126 -13.51 7.40 7.72
CA LEU A 126 -13.37 6.65 8.97
C LEU A 126 -14.72 6.43 9.61
N VAL A 127 -14.97 5.17 9.96
CA VAL A 127 -16.24 4.69 10.49
C VAL A 127 -15.97 3.90 11.77
N LYS A 128 -16.90 3.98 12.72
CA LYS A 128 -16.85 3.13 13.91
C LYS A 128 -17.06 1.66 13.52
N LEU A 129 -16.14 0.78 13.93
CA LEU A 129 -16.36 -0.66 13.87
C LEU A 129 -17.32 -1.04 14.99
N VAL A 130 -18.47 -1.57 14.61
CA VAL A 130 -19.43 -2.18 15.54
C VAL A 130 -19.22 -3.69 15.41
N TYR A 131 -18.59 -4.28 16.43
CA TYR A 131 -18.48 -5.73 16.62
C TYR A 131 -19.58 -6.23 17.55
#